data_AF-A0AAD6HE04-F1
#
_entry.id   AF-A0AAD6HE04-F1
#
_cell.length_a   1.000
_cell.length_b   1.000
_cell.length_c   1.000
_cell.angle_alpha   90.00
_cell.angle_beta   90.00
_cell.angle_gamma   90.00
#
_symmetry.space_group_name_H-M   'P 1'
#
loop_
_entity.id
_entity.type
_entity.pdbx_description
1 polymer ?
#
loop_
_entity_poly.entity_id
_entity_poly.type
_entity_poly.pdbx_seq_one_letter_code
_entity_poly.pdbx_strand_id
1 'polypeptide(L)'
;MSKAGNVFPLIGGRRVEHLKDNIQALSIKLTQEQIKYLESVKPFNPGLPHTFIPADPNVTGSSFLIARTNAIKFPNAQKPTSL
;
A
#
# COMPACT_ATOMS: atom_id res chain seq x y z
N MET A 1 -19.52 -0.12 10.28
CA MET A 1 -19.23 -0.37 8.86
C MET A 1 -17.76 -0.03 8.68
N SER A 2 -16.94 -0.95 8.20
CA SER A 2 -15.52 -0.68 7.90
C SER A 2 -15.41 0.05 6.56
N LYS A 3 -14.39 0.91 6.40
CA LYS A 3 -14.23 1.76 5.19
C LYS A 3 -14.26 0.97 3.88
N ALA A 4 -13.59 -0.18 3.83
CA ALA A 4 -13.49 -1.03 2.64
C ALA A 4 -13.71 -2.49 3.00
N GLY A 5 -14.34 -3.24 2.09
CA GLY A 5 -14.49 -4.69 2.22
C GLY A 5 -13.14 -5.40 2.14
N ASN A 6 -13.04 -6.55 2.82
CA ASN A 6 -11.85 -7.41 2.82
C ASN A 6 -10.56 -6.74 3.34
N VAL A 7 -10.68 -5.65 4.10
CA VAL A 7 -9.54 -5.01 4.79
C VAL A 7 -9.54 -5.39 6.25
N PHE A 8 -8.54 -6.16 6.65
CA PHE A 8 -8.31 -6.55 8.05
C PHE A 8 -6.98 -5.96 8.50
N PRO A 9 -6.97 -5.07 9.51
CA PRO A 9 -5.73 -4.48 10.00
C PRO A 9 -4.88 -5.54 10.70
N LEU A 10 -3.60 -5.60 10.39
CA LEU A 10 -2.61 -6.35 11.15
C LEU A 10 -2.09 -5.46 12.28
N ILE A 11 -2.43 -5.80 13.52
CA ILE A 11 -2.13 -4.97 14.69
C ILE A 11 -1.07 -5.65 15.53
N GLY A 12 0.07 -4.97 15.72
CA GLY A 12 1.15 -5.43 16.59
C GLY A 12 0.95 -5.01 18.05
N GLY A 13 1.36 -5.86 18.99
CA GLY A 13 1.34 -5.55 20.42
C GLY A 13 2.52 -6.19 21.13
N ARG A 14 3.06 -5.53 22.17
CA ARG A 14 4.16 -6.08 23.00
C ARG A 14 3.76 -6.31 24.45
N ARG A 15 2.55 -5.88 24.82
CA ARG A 15 2.00 -5.97 26.17
C ARG A 15 0.51 -6.32 26.10
N VAL A 16 -0.03 -6.81 27.21
CA VAL A 16 -1.42 -7.28 27.30
C VAL A 16 -2.41 -6.12 27.14
N GLU A 17 -2.03 -4.90 27.54
CA GLU A 17 -2.88 -3.72 27.44
C GLU A 17 -3.20 -3.40 25.98
N HIS A 18 -2.22 -3.54 25.07
CA HIS A 18 -2.44 -3.30 23.64
C HIS A 18 -3.50 -4.26 23.06
N LEU A 19 -3.49 -5.53 23.52
CA LEU A 19 -4.50 -6.50 23.10
C LEU A 19 -5.90 -6.07 23.57
N LYS A 20 -6.03 -5.61 24.82
CA LYS A 20 -7.29 -5.13 25.38
C LYS A 20 -7.81 -3.90 24.61
N ASP A 21 -6.93 -2.94 24.33
CA ASP A 21 -7.29 -1.72 23.59
C ASP A 21 -7.71 -2.04 22.14
N ASN A 22 -7.01 -2.97 21.48
CA ASN A 22 -7.38 -3.43 20.13
C ASN A 22 -8.76 -4.09 20.09
N ILE A 23 -9.11 -4.87 21.12
CA ILE A 23 -10.45 -5.45 21.26
C ILE A 23 -11.49 -4.34 21.48
N GLN A 24 -11.19 -3.36 22.35
CA GLN A 24 -12.08 -2.22 22.59
C GLN A 24 -12.34 -1.42 21.31
N ALA A 25 -11.33 -1.27 20.44
CA ALA A 25 -11.47 -0.55 19.17
C ALA A 25 -12.55 -1.13 18.23
N LEU A 26 -12.89 -2.42 18.37
CA LEU A 26 -13.98 -3.05 17.62
C LEU A 26 -15.37 -2.46 17.93
N SER A 27 -15.52 -1.82 19.10
CA SER A 27 -16.76 -1.14 19.49
C SER A 27 -16.93 0.24 18.84
N ILE A 28 -15.85 0.80 18.28
CA ILE A 28 -15.83 2.15 17.70
C ILE A 28 -16.36 2.11 16.28
N LYS A 29 -17.30 3.01 15.96
CA LYS A 29 -17.79 3.22 14.60
C LYS A 29 -17.60 4.69 14.23
N LEU A 30 -16.83 4.92 13.18
CA LEU A 30 -16.61 6.26 12.65
C LEU A 30 -17.74 6.67 11.71
N THR A 31 -18.10 7.96 11.74
CA THR A 31 -19.00 8.56 10.75
C THR A 31 -18.23 8.84 9.45
N GLN A 32 -18.97 9.10 8.36
CA GLN A 32 -18.36 9.37 7.07
C GLN A 32 -17.53 10.68 7.09
N GLU A 33 -17.96 11.67 7.86
CA GLU A 33 -17.26 12.94 8.05
C GLU A 33 -15.95 12.74 8.80
N GLN A 34 -15.95 11.91 9.84
CA GLN A 34 -14.74 11.56 10.59
C GLN A 34 -13.73 10.81 9.71
N ILE A 35 -14.20 9.88 8.87
CA ILE A 35 -13.32 9.17 7.92
C ILE A 35 -12.69 10.16 6.93
N LYS A 36 -13.50 11.05 6.33
CA LYS A 36 -12.99 12.07 5.39
C LYS A 36 -11.99 13.02 6.05
N TYR A 37 -12.23 13.40 7.30
CA TYR A 37 -11.30 14.21 8.08
C TYR A 37 -9.97 13.48 8.30
N LEU A 38 -9.99 12.22 8.71
CA LEU A 38 -8.76 11.43 8.91
C LEU A 38 -7.94 11.27 7.62
N GLU A 39 -8.61 11.14 6.48
CA GLU A 39 -7.97 11.02 5.17
C GLU A 39 -7.38 12.32 4.64
N SER A 40 -7.93 13.48 5.06
CA SER A 40 -7.45 14.79 4.59
C SER A 40 -6.18 15.26 5.29
N VAL A 41 -5.83 14.67 6.44
CA VAL A 41 -4.66 15.07 7.24
C VAL A 41 -3.36 14.97 6.44
N LYS A 42 -3.22 13.94 5.61
CA LYS A 42 -2.01 13.74 4.80
C LYS A 42 -2.35 13.04 3.49
N PRO A 43 -1.80 13.50 2.34
CA PRO A 43 -1.95 12.78 1.09
C PRO A 43 -1.36 11.37 1.20
N PHE A 44 -2.02 10.41 0.54
CA PHE A 44 -1.53 9.04 0.47
C PHE A 44 -0.16 9.01 -0.21
N ASN A 45 0.84 8.52 0.51
CA ASN A 45 2.18 8.30 -0.01
C ASN A 45 2.55 6.83 0.24
N PRO A 46 2.62 6.00 -0.82
CA PRO A 46 3.02 4.59 -0.73
C PRO A 46 4.38 4.36 -0.07
N GLY A 47 5.27 5.36 -0.10
CA GLY A 47 6.60 5.29 0.51
C GLY A 47 7.47 4.16 -0.06
N LEU A 48 8.46 3.72 0.73
CA LEU A 48 9.28 2.55 0.40
C LEU A 48 8.45 1.26 0.53
N PRO A 49 8.58 0.27 -0.38
CA PRO A 49 9.47 0.20 -1.53
C PRO A 49 8.90 0.80 -2.81
N HIS A 50 7.66 1.28 -2.81
CA HIS A 50 6.99 1.81 -4.01
C HIS A 50 7.64 3.07 -4.61
N THR A 51 8.40 3.83 -3.82
CA THR A 51 9.22 4.96 -4.31
C THR A 51 10.61 4.55 -4.78
N PHE A 52 11.07 3.34 -4.45
CA PHE A 52 12.40 2.82 -4.80
C PHE A 52 12.34 1.85 -5.98
N ILE A 53 11.35 0.96 -6.00
CA ILE A 53 11.16 -0.02 -7.07
C ILE A 53 10.40 0.68 -8.21
N PRO A 54 11.00 0.82 -9.40
CA PRO A 54 10.31 1.38 -10.55
C PRO A 54 9.19 0.45 -11.01
N ALA A 55 8.23 1.02 -11.75
CA ALA A 55 7.19 0.25 -12.39
C ALA A 55 7.77 -0.88 -13.27
N ASP A 56 6.97 -1.93 -13.47
CA ASP A 56 7.39 -3.13 -14.18
C ASP A 56 7.97 -2.77 -15.57
N PRO A 57 9.24 -3.11 -15.86
CA PRO A 57 9.87 -2.83 -17.14
C PRO A 57 9.22 -3.57 -18.33
N ASN A 58 8.42 -4.62 -18.10
CA ASN A 58 7.58 -5.21 -19.15
C ASN A 58 6.41 -4.28 -19.54
N VAL A 59 6.06 -3.32 -18.69
CA VAL A 59 5.05 -2.31 -19.00
C VAL A 59 5.71 -1.04 -19.53
N THR A 60 6.74 -0.54 -18.84
CA THR A 60 7.38 0.75 -19.15
C THR A 60 8.49 0.67 -20.21
N GLY A 61 8.98 -0.53 -20.52
CA GLY A 61 10.11 -0.76 -21.43
C GLY A 61 11.48 -0.38 -20.88
N SER A 62 11.56 0.09 -19.63
CA SER A 62 12.84 0.44 -18.99
C SER A 62 12.74 0.38 -17.46
N SER A 63 13.88 0.11 -16.81
CA SER A 63 14.00 0.16 -15.35
C SER A 63 15.35 0.75 -14.98
N PHE A 64 15.34 1.83 -14.21
CA PHE A 64 16.57 2.47 -13.77
C PHE A 64 17.40 1.56 -12.84
N LEU A 65 16.76 0.69 -12.06
CA LEU A 65 17.48 -0.25 -11.19
C LEU A 65 18.20 -1.34 -12.00
N ILE A 66 17.53 -1.88 -13.02
CA ILE A 66 18.09 -2.95 -13.87
C ILE A 66 19.16 -2.39 -14.83
N ALA A 67 18.97 -1.17 -15.34
CA ALA A 67 19.93 -0.53 -16.25
C ALA A 67 21.32 -0.31 -15.60
N ARG A 68 21.45 -0.37 -14.27
CA ARG A 68 22.72 -0.24 -13.56
C ARG A 68 23.59 -1.49 -13.60
N THR A 69 23.02 -2.65 -13.92
CA THR A 69 23.77 -3.91 -14.00
C THR A 69 24.16 -4.22 -15.44
N ASN A 70 23.21 -4.23 -16.38
CA ASN A 70 23.45 -4.50 -17.80
C ASN A 70 22.35 -3.91 -18.69
N ALA A 71 22.67 -3.70 -19.97
CA ALA A 71 21.68 -3.37 -20.99
C ALA A 71 20.80 -4.59 -21.28
N ILE A 72 19.55 -4.56 -20.80
CA ILE A 72 18.56 -5.63 -20.98
C ILE A 72 17.44 -5.14 -21.89
N LYS A 73 17.10 -5.94 -22.89
CA LYS A 73 15.92 -5.72 -23.74
C LYS A 73 14.69 -6.31 -23.05
N PHE A 74 13.59 -5.57 -23.06
CA PHE A 74 12.28 -6.04 -22.58
C PHE A 74 11.40 -6.34 -23.80
N PRO A 75 11.47 -7.54 -24.41
CA PRO A 75 10.79 -7.86 -25.67
C PRO A 75 9.26 -7.87 -25.55
N ASN A 76 8.73 -7.90 -24.32
CA ASN A 76 7.32 -7.79 -24.02
C ASN A 76 6.92 -6.40 -23.50
N ALA A 77 7.82 -5.41 -23.58
CA ALA A 77 7.50 -4.03 -23.28
C ALA A 77 6.21 -3.59 -23.96
N GLN A 78 5.33 -2.90 -23.24
CA GLN A 78 4.05 -2.36 -23.75
C GLN A 78 3.00 -3.42 -24.15
N LYS A 79 3.27 -4.71 -23.91
CA LYS A 79 2.23 -5.73 -24.00
C LYS A 79 1.48 -5.76 -22.67
N PRO A 80 0.14 -5.71 -22.66
CA PRO A 80 -0.62 -5.89 -21.44
C PRO A 80 -0.38 -7.33 -20.95
N THR A 81 0.44 -7.49 -19.91
CA THR A 81 0.45 -8.70 -19.09
C THR A 81 -0.71 -8.60 -18.12
N SER A 82 -1.48 -9.68 -17.98
CA SER A 82 -2.66 -9.73 -17.12
C SER A 82 -2.37 -9.21 -15.71
N LEU A 83 -2.87 -8.00 -15.46
CA LEU A 83 -3.56 -7.62 -14.24
C LEU A 83 -5.00 -7.26 -14.63
#